data_AF-A0A4Z0NES0-F1
#
_entry.id   AF-A0A4Z0NES0-F1
#
_cell.length_a   1.000
_cell.length_b   1.000
_cell.length_c   1.000
_cell.angle_alpha   90.00
_cell.angle_beta   90.00
_cell.angle_gamma   90.00
#
_symmetry.space_group_name_H-M   'P 1'
#
loop_
_entity.id
_entity.type
_entity.pdbx_description
1 polymer ?
#
loop_
_entity_poly.entity_id
_entity_poly.type
_entity_poly.pdbx_seq_one_letter_code
_entity_poly.pdbx_strand_id
1 'polypeptide(L)'
;MRDTSEDKRRLADALRAGSIAERDRLAAFVLDEAAAFAANPFPSTTAGAARQRWGLREIEFEAMQIASAGLSCLMTALARLPASEPLRQEILRTPTHVLYLLHHGESGRIIGAVLHGKPREPLPLFVRPKAVSRRPRRRRTNPDQLDLFKIDTA
;
A
#
# COMPACT_ATOMS: atom_id res chain seq x y z
N MET A 1 20.93 -6.43 -11.95
CA MET A 1 20.57 -5.63 -10.76
C MET A 1 19.07 -5.38 -10.85
N ARG A 2 18.24 -5.83 -9.90
CA ARG A 2 16.78 -5.58 -9.99
C ARG A 2 16.55 -4.08 -9.96
N ASP A 3 15.74 -3.55 -10.86
CA ASP A 3 15.27 -2.17 -10.74
C ASP A 3 14.25 -2.12 -9.59
N THR A 4 14.76 -1.78 -8.41
CA THR A 4 13.96 -1.72 -7.18
C THR A 4 12.80 -0.72 -7.28
N SER A 5 12.88 0.29 -8.16
CA SER A 5 11.81 1.26 -8.37
C SER A 5 10.67 0.65 -9.20
N GLU A 6 11.01 -0.05 -10.29
CA GLU A 6 10.02 -0.76 -11.10
C GLU A 6 9.36 -1.91 -10.32
N ASP A 7 10.14 -2.67 -9.54
CA ASP A 7 9.62 -3.74 -8.68
C ASP A 7 8.63 -3.19 -7.64
N LYS A 8 8.97 -2.07 -6.98
CA LYS A 8 8.06 -1.39 -6.05
C LYS A 8 6.77 -0.92 -6.73
N ARG A 9 6.86 -0.33 -7.93
CA ARG A 9 5.67 0.11 -8.68
C ARG A 9 4.76 -1.06 -9.02
N ARG A 10 5.33 -2.14 -9.57
CA ARG A 10 4.59 -3.36 -9.89
C ARG A 10 3.89 -3.94 -8.68
N LEU A 11 4.59 -4.00 -7.54
CA LEU A 11 4.05 -4.52 -6.29
C LEU A 11 2.91 -3.64 -5.74
N ALA A 12 3.07 -2.32 -5.79
CA ALA A 12 2.05 -1.37 -5.39
C ALA A 12 0.79 -1.48 -6.26
N ASP A 13 0.95 -1.66 -7.57
CA ASP A 13 -0.17 -1.82 -8.49
C ASP A 13 -0.89 -3.16 -8.30
N ALA A 14 -0.14 -4.24 -8.05
CA ALA A 14 -0.70 -5.54 -7.70
C ALA A 14 -1.52 -5.48 -6.39
N LEU A 15 -1.05 -4.73 -5.38
CA LEU A 15 -1.81 -4.50 -4.15
C LEU A 15 -3.13 -3.77 -4.43
N ARG A 16 -3.09 -2.67 -5.21
CA ARG A 16 -4.28 -1.87 -5.56
C ARG A 16 -5.33 -2.68 -6.34
N ALA A 17 -4.89 -3.60 -7.19
CA ALA A 17 -5.77 -4.49 -7.94
C ALA A 17 -6.36 -5.63 -7.09
N GLY A 18 -5.82 -5.87 -5.89
CA GLY A 18 -6.26 -6.93 -4.99
C GLY A 18 -7.51 -6.58 -4.16
N SER A 19 -7.96 -7.53 -3.35
CA SER A 19 -9.16 -7.41 -2.50
C SER A 19 -8.87 -7.03 -1.04
N ILE A 20 -7.61 -6.69 -0.71
CA ILE A 20 -7.25 -6.27 0.66
C ILE A 20 -7.94 -4.93 0.98
N ALA A 21 -8.53 -4.81 2.16
CA ALA A 21 -9.29 -3.62 2.54
C ALA A 21 -8.40 -2.38 2.56
N GLU A 22 -7.23 -2.46 3.20
CA GLU A 22 -6.26 -1.36 3.31
C GLU A 22 -5.24 -1.34 2.15
N ARG A 23 -5.57 -1.91 0.99
CA ARG A 23 -4.66 -2.04 -0.15
C ARG A 23 -3.97 -0.73 -0.57
N ASP A 24 -4.68 0.39 -0.53
CA ASP A 24 -4.11 1.69 -0.91
C ASP A 24 -3.03 2.15 0.07
N ARG A 25 -3.24 1.90 1.37
CA ARG A 25 -2.27 2.19 2.42
C ARG A 25 -1.01 1.33 2.28
N LEU A 26 -1.20 0.03 2.03
CA LEU A 26 -0.10 -0.90 1.81
C LEU A 26 0.69 -0.55 0.55
N ALA A 27 0.00 -0.22 -0.54
CA ALA A 27 0.62 0.21 -1.79
C ALA A 27 1.39 1.54 -1.62
N ALA A 28 0.88 2.46 -0.78
CA ALA A 28 1.60 3.68 -0.45
C ALA A 28 2.87 3.40 0.37
N PHE A 29 2.83 2.46 1.32
CA PHE A 29 4.03 2.02 2.04
C PHE A 29 5.10 1.45 1.10
N VAL A 30 4.69 0.62 0.13
CA VAL A 30 5.63 0.05 -0.86
C VAL A 30 6.35 1.14 -1.65
N LEU A 31 5.64 2.21 -2.00
CA LEU A 31 6.18 3.34 -2.78
C LEU A 31 6.96 4.34 -1.93
N ASP A 32 6.93 4.21 -0.61
CA ASP A 32 7.72 5.06 0.27
C ASP A 32 9.22 4.88 -0.02
N GLU A 33 9.96 5.99 -0.08
CA GLU A 33 11.39 5.97 -0.38
C GLU A 33 12.20 5.28 0.72
N ALA A 34 11.79 5.42 1.98
CA ALA A 34 12.44 4.80 3.13
C ALA A 34 12.10 3.30 3.26
N ALA A 35 11.06 2.81 2.60
CA ALA A 35 10.73 1.39 2.59
C ALA A 35 11.70 0.64 1.66
N ALA A 36 12.49 -0.29 2.18
CA ALA A 36 13.42 -1.08 1.37
C ALA A 36 13.10 -2.57 1.48
N PHE A 37 13.35 -3.32 0.40
CA PHE A 37 13.31 -4.78 0.46
C PHE A 37 14.32 -5.29 1.50
N ALA A 38 13.84 -6.11 2.42
CA ALA A 38 14.69 -6.78 3.39
C ALA A 38 15.09 -8.17 2.88
N ALA A 39 16.30 -8.60 3.22
CA ALA A 39 16.73 -9.96 2.96
C ALA A 39 15.81 -10.95 3.69
N ASN A 40 15.30 -11.94 2.95
CA ASN A 40 14.56 -13.06 3.51
C ASN A 40 15.24 -14.37 3.09
N PRO A 41 16.09 -14.97 3.94
CA PRO A 41 16.79 -16.22 3.61
C PRO A 41 15.84 -17.42 3.49
N PHE A 42 14.62 -17.31 4.02
CA PHE A 42 13.60 -18.36 3.99
C PHE A 42 12.31 -17.83 3.35
N PRO A 43 12.32 -17.52 2.05
CA PRO A 43 11.16 -16.93 1.37
C PRO A 43 10.05 -17.94 1.15
N SER A 44 10.35 -19.23 1.06
CA SER A 44 9.35 -20.27 0.82
C SER A 44 8.63 -20.65 2.11
N THR A 45 7.31 -20.78 2.04
CA THR A 45 6.47 -21.24 3.15
C THR A 45 5.23 -21.95 2.61
N THR A 46 4.36 -22.43 3.49
CA THR A 46 3.05 -22.97 3.12
C THR A 46 1.93 -22.15 3.76
N ALA A 47 0.72 -22.22 3.23
CA ALA A 47 -0.41 -21.53 3.82
C ALA A 47 -0.69 -21.98 5.27
N GLY A 48 -0.52 -23.27 5.59
CA GLY A 48 -0.65 -23.78 6.95
C GLY A 48 0.38 -23.18 7.92
N ALA A 49 1.65 -23.17 7.53
CA ALA A 49 2.72 -22.58 8.34
C ALA A 49 2.54 -21.06 8.52
N ALA A 50 2.15 -20.37 7.45
CA ALA A 50 1.82 -18.95 7.51
C ALA A 50 0.64 -18.68 8.45
N ARG A 51 -0.44 -19.49 8.40
CA ARG A 51 -1.62 -19.35 9.24
C ARG A 51 -1.27 -19.50 10.73
N GLN A 52 -0.46 -20.50 11.09
CA GLN A 52 0.00 -20.67 12.47
C GLN A 52 0.84 -19.48 12.94
N ARG A 53 1.81 -19.04 12.12
CA ARG A 53 2.68 -17.90 12.46
C ARG A 53 1.88 -16.62 12.67
N TRP A 54 0.96 -16.31 11.75
CA TRP A 54 0.19 -15.07 11.82
C TRP A 54 -0.92 -15.13 12.86
N GLY A 55 -1.48 -16.31 13.16
CA GLY A 55 -2.41 -16.47 14.29
C GLY A 55 -1.74 -16.20 15.64
N LEU A 56 -0.50 -16.65 15.84
CA LEU A 56 0.27 -16.28 17.03
C LEU A 56 0.56 -14.78 17.07
N ARG A 57 0.98 -14.19 15.94
CA ARG A 57 1.25 -12.74 15.86
C ARG A 57 0.01 -11.88 16.09
N GLU A 58 -1.17 -12.34 15.71
CA GLU A 58 -2.42 -11.62 15.96
C GLU A 58 -2.65 -11.40 17.46
N ILE A 59 -2.46 -12.46 18.25
CA ILE A 59 -2.54 -12.42 19.72
C ILE A 59 -1.46 -11.50 20.29
N GLU A 60 -0.22 -11.63 19.81
CA GLU A 60 0.91 -10.78 20.23
C GLU A 60 0.67 -9.30 19.92
N PHE A 61 0.11 -9.00 18.76
CA PHE A 61 -0.13 -7.63 18.32
C PHE A 61 -1.18 -6.96 19.19
N GLU A 62 -2.26 -7.68 19.52
CA GLU A 62 -3.27 -7.20 20.44
C GLU A 62 -2.66 -6.94 21.83
N ALA A 63 -1.97 -7.94 22.40
CA ALA A 63 -1.37 -7.84 23.73
C ALA A 63 -0.37 -6.68 23.87
N MET A 64 0.41 -6.42 22.82
CA MET A 64 1.45 -5.37 22.80
C MET A 64 0.97 -4.04 22.22
N GLN A 65 -0.32 -3.91 21.87
CA GLN A 65 -0.87 -2.72 21.23
C GLN A 65 -0.09 -2.33 19.96
N ILE A 66 0.26 -3.31 19.14
CA ILE A 66 0.92 -3.11 17.84
C ILE A 66 -0.15 -2.79 16.80
N ALA A 67 -0.06 -1.59 16.22
CA ALA A 67 -0.93 -1.21 15.12
C ALA A 67 -0.58 -2.03 13.87
N SER A 68 -1.60 -2.62 13.24
CA SER A 68 -1.45 -3.38 11.99
C SER A 68 -2.52 -3.03 10.95
N ALA A 69 -2.22 -3.30 9.68
CA ALA A 69 -3.13 -3.16 8.55
C ALA A 69 -3.02 -4.39 7.67
N GLY A 70 -4.17 -4.92 7.23
CA GLY A 70 -4.27 -6.10 6.37
C GLY A 70 -4.20 -7.45 7.09
N LEU A 71 -4.02 -7.50 8.42
CA LEU A 71 -3.92 -8.74 9.19
C LEU A 71 -5.18 -9.60 9.09
N SER A 72 -6.36 -9.01 9.31
CA SER A 72 -7.64 -9.72 9.20
C SER A 72 -7.89 -10.27 7.80
N CYS A 73 -7.56 -9.48 6.75
CA CYS A 73 -7.61 -9.91 5.36
C CYS A 73 -6.65 -11.08 5.10
N LEU A 74 -5.42 -11.01 5.63
CA LEU A 74 -4.44 -12.08 5.50
C LEU A 74 -4.94 -13.36 6.16
N MET A 75 -5.41 -13.30 7.40
CA MET A 75 -5.91 -14.46 8.13
C MET A 75 -7.10 -15.11 7.41
N THR A 76 -8.02 -14.30 6.90
CA THR A 76 -9.15 -14.77 6.08
C THR A 76 -8.68 -15.43 4.78
N ALA A 77 -7.70 -14.86 4.09
CA ALA A 77 -7.18 -15.42 2.85
C ALA A 77 -6.46 -16.75 3.10
N LEU A 78 -5.61 -16.82 4.13
CA LEU A 78 -4.91 -18.03 4.52
C LEU A 78 -5.87 -19.14 4.94
N ALA A 79 -6.97 -18.81 5.63
CA ALA A 79 -8.00 -19.78 6.04
C ALA A 79 -8.65 -20.52 4.85
N ARG A 80 -8.71 -19.87 3.68
CA ARG A 80 -9.34 -20.41 2.46
C ARG A 80 -8.41 -21.28 1.61
N LEU A 81 -7.12 -21.31 1.91
CA LEU A 81 -6.13 -22.10 1.16
C LEU A 81 -5.93 -23.49 1.79
N PRO A 82 -5.63 -24.52 0.98
CA PRO A 82 -5.13 -25.80 1.47
C PRO A 82 -3.87 -25.60 2.33
N ALA A 83 -3.70 -26.37 3.41
CA ALA A 83 -2.57 -26.19 4.31
C ALA A 83 -1.20 -26.37 3.63
N SER A 84 -1.13 -27.24 2.63
CA SER A 84 0.06 -27.53 1.82
C SER A 84 0.33 -26.52 0.70
N GLU A 85 -0.56 -25.54 0.50
CA GLU A 85 -0.44 -24.57 -0.60
C GLU A 85 0.90 -23.82 -0.52
N PRO A 86 1.76 -23.88 -1.55
CA PRO A 86 3.06 -23.23 -1.56
C PRO A 86 2.95 -21.72 -1.71
N LEU A 87 3.58 -20.99 -0.79
CA LEU A 87 3.62 -19.54 -0.76
C LEU A 87 5.06 -19.02 -0.77
N ARG A 88 5.24 -17.80 -1.23
CA ARG A 88 6.49 -17.03 -1.08
C ARG A 88 6.26 -15.76 -0.27
N GLN A 89 7.21 -15.41 0.58
CA GLN A 89 7.17 -14.24 1.44
C GLN A 89 8.21 -13.21 1.01
N GLU A 90 7.73 -11.99 0.77
CA GLU A 90 8.56 -10.81 0.57
C GLU A 90 8.39 -9.86 1.75
N ILE A 91 9.46 -9.11 2.06
CA ILE A 91 9.51 -8.21 3.21
C ILE A 91 10.00 -6.85 2.73
N LEU A 92 9.24 -5.80 3.03
CA LEU A 92 9.70 -4.42 2.95
C LEU A 92 9.74 -3.84 4.35
N ARG A 93 10.72 -3.01 4.66
CA ARG A 93 10.82 -2.37 5.96
C ARG A 93 11.33 -0.94 5.87
N THR A 94 10.85 -0.11 6.79
CA THR A 94 11.49 1.13 7.21
C THR A 94 12.19 0.87 8.56
N PRO A 95 12.84 1.86 9.19
CA PRO A 95 13.38 1.70 10.56
C PRO A 95 12.32 1.40 11.64
N THR A 96 11.05 1.68 11.37
CA THR A 96 9.95 1.65 12.35
C THR A 96 8.83 0.68 11.99
N HIS A 97 8.66 0.35 10.72
CA HIS A 97 7.55 -0.45 10.23
C HIS A 97 8.01 -1.56 9.30
N VAL A 98 7.28 -2.66 9.29
CA VAL A 98 7.56 -3.82 8.45
C VAL A 98 6.29 -4.24 7.72
N LEU A 99 6.40 -4.40 6.41
CA LEU A 99 5.40 -4.97 5.53
C LEU A 99 5.84 -6.37 5.13
N TYR A 100 4.96 -7.34 5.36
CA TYR A 100 5.08 -8.70 4.84
C TYR A 100 4.07 -8.88 3.70
N LEU A 101 4.52 -9.47 2.60
CA LEU A 101 3.67 -9.84 1.47
C LEU A 101 3.77 -11.33 1.26
N LEU A 102 2.63 -12.02 1.16
CA LEU A 102 2.56 -13.41 0.77
C LEU A 102 2.04 -13.51 -0.65
N HIS A 103 2.81 -14.20 -1.48
CA HIS A 103 2.51 -14.51 -2.87
C HIS A 103 2.22 -15.99 -3.02
N HIS A 104 1.34 -16.33 -3.95
CA HIS A 104 1.24 -17.69 -4.44
C HIS A 104 2.56 -18.10 -5.11
N GLY A 105 3.08 -19.29 -4.81
CA GLY A 105 4.41 -19.70 -5.24
C GLY A 105 4.63 -19.66 -6.76
N GLU A 106 3.63 -20.09 -7.52
CA GLU A 106 3.72 -20.20 -8.99
C GLU A 106 3.30 -18.93 -9.74
N SER A 107 2.15 -18.33 -9.39
CA SER A 107 1.59 -17.19 -10.14
C SER A 107 2.15 -15.84 -9.70
N GLY A 108 2.83 -15.77 -8.55
CA GLY A 108 3.28 -14.50 -7.96
C GLY A 108 2.14 -13.58 -7.51
N ARG A 109 0.88 -14.03 -7.59
CA ARG A 109 -0.29 -13.27 -7.14
C ARG A 109 -0.23 -13.05 -5.63
N ILE A 110 -0.47 -11.82 -5.19
CA ILE A 110 -0.57 -11.49 -3.76
C ILE A 110 -1.80 -12.18 -3.17
N ILE A 111 -1.57 -12.99 -2.14
CA ILE A 111 -2.60 -13.65 -1.33
C ILE A 111 -3.03 -12.75 -0.18
N GLY A 112 -2.07 -12.07 0.45
CA GLY A 112 -2.33 -11.18 1.57
C GLY A 112 -1.07 -10.42 1.95
N ALA A 113 -1.24 -9.38 2.74
CA ALA A 113 -0.16 -8.53 3.18
C ALA A 113 -0.47 -7.92 4.54
N VAL A 114 0.57 -7.73 5.37
CA VAL A 114 0.43 -7.15 6.70
C VAL A 114 1.52 -6.12 6.92
N LEU A 115 1.11 -4.88 7.16
CA LEU A 115 1.97 -3.80 7.63
C LEU A 115 1.79 -3.68 9.14
N HIS A 116 2.89 -3.63 9.90
CA HIS A 116 2.84 -3.35 11.32
C HIS A 116 4.00 -2.43 11.76
N GLY A 117 3.77 -1.70 12.85
CA GLY A 117 4.79 -0.89 13.52
C GLY A 117 5.46 -1.60 14.69
N LYS A 118 6.15 -0.80 15.51
CA LYS A 118 6.57 -1.19 16.86
C LYS A 118 5.39 -1.07 17.85
N PRO A 119 5.50 -1.66 19.06
CA PRO A 119 4.50 -1.49 20.12
C PRO A 119 4.16 -0.02 20.35
N ARG A 120 2.86 0.30 20.43
CA ARG A 120 2.32 1.65 20.66
C ARG A 120 2.70 2.70 19.61
N GLU A 121 3.32 2.30 18.50
CA GLU A 121 3.64 3.20 17.40
C GLU A 121 2.51 3.16 16.36
N PRO A 122 1.92 4.31 15.97
CA PRO A 122 0.87 4.31 14.98
C PRO A 122 1.42 3.90 13.60
N LEU A 123 0.54 3.34 12.78
CA LEU A 123 0.87 3.09 11.38
C LEU A 123 0.97 4.41 10.61
N PRO A 124 1.82 4.49 9.56
CA PRO A 124 1.95 5.72 8.78
C PRO A 124 0.62 6.00 8.09
N LEU A 125 0.17 7.25 8.16
CA LEU A 125 -1.16 7.62 7.65
C LEU A 125 -1.22 7.60 6.12
N PHE A 126 -0.08 7.60 5.43
CA PHE A 126 0.07 7.65 3.96
C PHE A 126 -1.06 8.41 3.27
N VAL A 127 -1.37 9.59 3.81
CA VAL A 127 -2.36 10.45 3.21
C VAL A 127 -1.64 11.05 2.03
N ARG A 128 -1.86 10.53 0.82
CA ARG A 128 -1.62 11.35 -0.37
C ARG A 128 -2.40 12.63 -0.11
N PRO A 129 -1.77 13.82 -0.07
CA PRO A 129 -2.53 15.06 -0.08
C PRO A 129 -3.45 14.92 -1.28
N LYS A 130 -4.75 14.88 -1.03
CA LYS A 130 -5.74 14.87 -2.09
C LYS A 130 -5.36 16.09 -2.92
N ALA A 131 -4.81 15.88 -4.12
CA ALA A 131 -4.45 16.99 -4.97
C ALA A 131 -5.74 17.79 -5.08
N VAL A 132 -5.76 18.97 -4.46
CA VAL A 132 -6.91 19.84 -4.50
C VAL A 132 -7.09 20.04 -5.99
N SER A 133 -8.13 19.43 -6.55
CA SER A 133 -8.52 19.67 -7.93
C SER A 133 -8.69 21.18 -7.98
N ARG A 134 -7.66 21.88 -8.47
CA ARG A 134 -7.77 23.27 -8.84
C ARG A 134 -8.76 23.19 -9.99
N ARG A 135 -10.05 23.32 -9.67
CA ARG A 135 -11.11 23.53 -10.65
C ARG A 135 -10.51 24.48 -11.68
N PRO A 136 -10.55 24.16 -12.99
CA PRO A 136 -10.12 25.11 -13.98
C PRO A 136 -10.94 26.37 -13.71
N ARG A 137 -10.26 27.43 -13.30
CA ARG A 137 -10.87 28.74 -13.09
C ARG A 137 -11.37 29.12 -14.46
N ARG A 138 -12.65 28.85 -14.75
CA ARG A 138 -13.34 29.35 -15.94
C ARG A 138 -12.97 30.83 -16.00
N ARG A 139 -12.18 31.23 -17.00
CA ARG A 139 -12.10 32.63 -17.38
C ARG A 139 -13.55 33.02 -17.68
N ARG A 140 -14.18 33.73 -16.76
CA ARG A 140 -15.33 34.57 -17.11
C ARG A 140 -14.73 35.66 -17.96
N THR A 141 -14.79 35.46 -19.27
CA THR A 141 -14.70 36.55 -20.23
C THR A 141 -15.87 37.47 -19.89
N ASN A 142 -15.55 38.67 -19.42
CA ASN A 142 -16.53 39.71 -19.15
C ASN A 142 -17.02 40.23 -20.52
N PRO A 143 -18.33 40.26 -20.82
CA PRO A 143 -18.82 40.73 -22.12
C PRO A 143 -18.77 42.26 -22.29
N ASP A 144 -18.31 43.02 -21.29
CA ASP A 144 -18.38 44.50 -21.28
C ASP A 144 -17.09 45.22 -21.70
N GLN A 145 -16.15 44.58 -22.40
CA GLN A 145 -15.12 45.35 -23.12
C GLN A 145 -15.69 45.85 -24.45
N LEU A 146 -16.60 46.81 -24.33
CA LEU A 146 -17.01 47.70 -25.41
C LEU A 146 -15.86 48.66 -25.73
N ASP A 147 -15.50 48.66 -27.00
CA ASP A 147 -14.53 49.53 -27.65
C ASP A 147 -15.05 50.97 -27.62
N LEU A 148 -14.34 51.89 -26.96
CA LEU A 148 -14.85 53.25 -26.74
C LEU A 148 -13.73 54.29 -26.76
N PHE A 149 -13.09 54.43 -27.92
CA PHE A 149 -12.45 55.69 -28.31
C PHE A 149 -12.76 56.00 -29.78
N LYS A 150 -13.98 56.48 -30.02
CA LYS A 150 -14.23 57.53 -31.01
C LYS A 150 -14.58 58.80 -30.25
N ILE A 151 -13.71 59.80 -30.34
CA ILE A 151 -14.09 61.20 -30.22
C ILE A 151 -13.39 61.91 -31.37
N ASP A 152 -14.14 62.13 -32.45
CA ASP A 152 -13.92 63.28 -33.33
C ASP A 152 -14.41 64.54 -32.59
N THR A 153 -13.71 65.67 -32.73
CA THR A 153 -14.10 66.80 -33.59
C THR A 153 -13.40 68.09 -33.14
N ALA A 154 -12.67 68.72 -34.07
CA ALA A 154 -12.80 70.13 -34.46
C ALA A 154 -11.91 70.40 -35.69
#